data_AF-A0A7V9W2D6-F1
#
_entry.id   AF-A0A7V9W2D6-F1
#
_cell.length_a   1.000
_cell.length_b   1.000
_cell.length_c   1.000
_cell.angle_alpha   90.00
_cell.angle_beta   90.00
_cell.angle_gamma   90.00
#
_symmetry.space_group_name_H-M   'P 1'
#
loop_
_entity.id
_entity.type
_entity.pdbx_description
1 polymer ?
#
loop_
_entity_poly.entity_id
_entity_poly.type
_entity_poly.pdbx_seq_one_letter_code
_entity_poly.pdbx_strand_id
1 'polypeptide(L)'
;MSEPTASGATFALEWFPKQLFPDIELERVEIANTAIRVICRDGDWSLQSDITPFWGPGTMVFHTQGEVEVRIQEGESWPLVEHKLAEEKLLPHFHTLELIERGEPWRLRGRAGEQHAVVELRGEITAITWHADQA
;
A
#
# COMPACT_ATOMS: atom_id res chain seq x y z
N MET A 1 -21.86 4.36 -11.02
CA MET A 1 -20.47 4.32 -11.50
C MET A 1 -20.01 2.88 -11.31
N SER A 2 -19.62 2.20 -12.38
CA SER A 2 -19.29 0.77 -12.32
C SER A 2 -17.91 0.60 -11.69
N GLU A 3 -17.80 -0.29 -10.71
CA GLU A 3 -16.51 -0.69 -10.15
C GLU A 3 -15.64 -1.29 -11.27
N PRO A 4 -14.36 -0.90 -11.40
CA PRO A 4 -13.49 -1.47 -12.40
C PRO A 4 -13.30 -2.96 -12.08
N THR A 5 -13.70 -3.83 -13.03
CA THR A 5 -13.45 -5.26 -12.99
C THR A 5 -11.96 -5.50 -12.80
N ALA A 6 -11.57 -6.14 -11.69
CA ALA A 6 -10.18 -6.41 -11.38
C ALA A 6 -9.57 -7.38 -12.42
N SER A 7 -8.94 -6.85 -13.46
CA SER A 7 -8.22 -7.63 -14.49
C SER A 7 -6.76 -7.93 -14.09
N GLY A 8 -6.44 -7.83 -12.80
CA GLY A 8 -5.09 -8.01 -12.27
C GLY A 8 -4.78 -9.45 -11.90
N ALA A 9 -3.50 -9.82 -11.92
CA ALA A 9 -3.03 -11.11 -11.44
C ALA A 9 -3.25 -11.19 -9.92
N THR A 10 -3.92 -12.25 -9.46
CA THR A 10 -4.16 -12.47 -8.03
C THR A 10 -2.90 -12.99 -7.36
N PHE A 11 -2.62 -12.45 -6.18
CA PHE A 11 -1.49 -12.82 -5.35
C PHE A 11 -1.97 -13.50 -4.06
N ALA A 12 -1.51 -14.72 -3.80
CA ALA A 12 -1.90 -15.47 -2.61
C ALA A 12 -1.28 -14.83 -1.36
N LEU A 13 -2.12 -14.44 -0.38
CA LEU A 13 -1.67 -13.77 0.85
C LEU A 13 -0.63 -14.59 1.64
N GLU A 14 -0.73 -15.92 1.56
CA GLU A 14 0.19 -16.86 2.18
C GLU A 14 1.63 -16.71 1.66
N TRP A 15 1.80 -16.30 0.40
CA TRP A 15 3.11 -16.08 -0.24
C TRP A 15 3.73 -14.75 0.16
N PHE A 16 2.94 -13.82 0.73
CA PHE A 16 3.47 -12.56 1.21
C PHE A 16 4.35 -12.81 2.44
N PRO A 17 5.61 -12.36 2.46
CA PRO A 17 6.48 -12.55 3.61
C PRO A 17 5.92 -11.78 4.82
N LYS A 18 6.34 -12.18 6.02
CA LYS A 18 5.92 -11.46 7.24
C LYS A 18 6.26 -9.97 7.16
N GLN A 19 7.42 -9.65 6.59
CA GLN A 19 7.88 -8.29 6.31
C GLN A 19 8.41 -8.25 4.88
N LEU A 20 7.95 -7.27 4.11
CA LEU A 20 8.45 -6.94 2.78
C LEU A 20 8.99 -5.50 2.81
N PHE A 21 10.17 -5.30 2.26
CA PHE A 21 10.76 -3.98 1.99
C PHE A 21 10.69 -3.79 0.47
N PRO A 22 9.64 -3.13 -0.07
CA PRO A 22 9.47 -3.03 -1.51
C PRO A 22 10.57 -2.18 -2.15
N ASP A 23 11.10 -2.63 -3.28
CA ASP A 23 12.03 -1.85 -4.10
C ASP A 23 11.26 -1.26 -5.29
N ILE A 24 10.61 -0.11 -5.06
CA ILE A 24 9.69 0.50 -6.02
C ILE A 24 9.93 2.01 -6.18
N GLU A 25 9.73 2.51 -7.40
CA GLU A 25 9.53 3.93 -7.66
C GLU A 25 8.05 4.28 -7.45
N LEU A 26 7.72 4.61 -6.20
CA LEU A 26 6.35 4.97 -5.81
C LEU A 26 5.90 6.26 -6.49
N GLU A 27 4.76 6.21 -7.17
CA GLU A 27 4.12 7.41 -7.70
C GLU A 27 3.17 8.03 -6.68
N ARG A 28 2.27 7.22 -6.12
CA ARG A 28 1.31 7.64 -5.11
C ARG A 28 0.65 6.45 -4.43
N VAL A 29 0.01 6.72 -3.30
CA VAL A 29 -0.88 5.79 -2.62
C VAL A 29 -2.28 6.37 -2.58
N GLU A 30 -3.26 5.55 -2.93
CA GLU A 30 -4.68 5.89 -2.84
C GLU A 30 -5.35 4.95 -1.85
N ILE A 31 -6.29 5.48 -1.07
CA ILE A 31 -7.16 4.69 -0.20
C ILE A 31 -8.58 4.83 -0.74
N ALA A 32 -9.28 3.70 -0.84
CA ALA A 32 -10.71 3.66 -1.01
C ALA A 32 -11.31 2.87 0.15
N ASN A 33 -12.64 2.92 0.29
CA ASN A 33 -13.37 2.26 1.38
C ASN A 33 -13.00 0.78 1.60
N THR A 34 -12.55 0.09 0.55
CA THR A 34 -12.24 -1.35 0.58
C THR A 34 -10.90 -1.69 -0.09
N ALA A 35 -10.00 -0.72 -0.24
CA ALA A 35 -8.70 -0.99 -0.86
C ALA A 35 -7.63 0.04 -0.51
N ILE A 36 -6.38 -0.42 -0.42
CA ILE A 36 -5.19 0.41 -0.55
C ILE A 36 -4.59 0.15 -1.93
N ARG A 37 -4.38 1.19 -2.72
CA ARG A 37 -3.72 1.11 -4.03
C ARG A 37 -2.35 1.75 -3.94
N VAL A 38 -1.32 0.99 -4.28
CA VAL A 38 0.06 1.45 -4.38
C VAL A 38 0.38 1.53 -5.87
N ILE A 39 0.47 2.74 -6.40
CA ILE A 39 0.77 2.99 -7.81
C ILE A 39 2.27 3.25 -7.92
N CYS A 40 2.97 2.47 -8.74
CA CYS A 40 4.41 2.61 -8.96
C CYS A 40 4.73 2.76 -10.45
N ARG A 41 5.72 3.60 -10.76
CA ARG A 41 6.25 3.79 -12.13
C ARG A 41 7.21 2.70 -12.55
N ASP A 42 7.86 2.12 -11.56
CA ASP A 42 8.69 0.94 -11.69
C ASP A 42 8.71 0.26 -10.34
N GLY A 43 8.95 -1.04 -10.32
CA GLY A 43 9.02 -1.74 -9.05
C GLY A 43 9.28 -3.23 -9.19
N ASP A 44 10.08 -3.73 -8.25
CA ASP A 44 10.33 -5.14 -8.03
C ASP A 44 9.61 -5.58 -6.75
N TRP A 45 8.59 -6.44 -6.92
CA TRP A 45 7.81 -7.00 -5.80
C TRP A 45 8.38 -8.34 -5.32
N SER A 46 9.71 -8.44 -5.21
CA SER A 46 10.44 -9.63 -4.77
C SER A 46 9.99 -10.17 -3.41
N LEU A 47 9.64 -11.45 -3.37
CA LEU A 47 9.38 -12.18 -2.14
C LEU A 47 10.59 -13.09 -1.91
N GLN A 48 11.28 -12.91 -0.79
CA GLN A 48 12.33 -13.82 -0.28
C GLN A 48 13.22 -14.45 -1.38
N SER A 49 14.29 -13.74 -1.72
CA SER A 49 15.49 -14.18 -2.44
C SER A 49 15.37 -14.79 -3.85
N ASP A 50 14.26 -15.40 -4.28
CA ASP A 50 14.23 -16.10 -5.59
C ASP A 50 12.94 -15.95 -6.41
N ILE A 51 11.90 -15.28 -5.91
CA ILE A 51 10.64 -15.13 -6.65
C ILE A 51 10.23 -13.65 -6.73
N THR A 52 10.36 -13.08 -7.93
CA THR A 52 9.75 -11.80 -8.29
C THR A 52 8.43 -12.07 -9.02
N PRO A 53 7.28 -12.06 -8.33
CA PRO A 53 5.99 -12.32 -8.95
C PRO A 53 5.56 -11.23 -9.94
N PHE A 54 5.98 -9.98 -9.71
CA PHE A 54 5.56 -8.81 -10.48
C PHE A 54 6.71 -7.82 -10.64
N TRP A 55 6.84 -7.23 -11.82
CA TRP A 55 7.85 -6.22 -12.14
C TRP A 55 7.27 -5.10 -13.01
N GLY A 56 7.87 -3.92 -12.94
CA GLY A 56 7.59 -2.79 -13.82
C GLY A 56 6.49 -1.83 -13.31
N PRO A 57 6.04 -0.89 -14.17
CA PRO A 57 4.96 0.03 -13.84
C PRO A 57 3.64 -0.70 -13.61
N GLY A 58 2.87 -0.22 -12.64
CA GLY A 58 1.54 -0.73 -12.37
C GLY A 58 1.02 -0.39 -10.98
N THR A 59 -0.07 -1.05 -10.62
CA THR A 59 -0.76 -0.84 -9.35
C THR A 59 -0.87 -2.12 -8.57
N MET A 60 -0.28 -2.14 -7.37
CA MET A 60 -0.55 -3.16 -6.36
C MET A 60 -1.78 -2.76 -5.56
N VAL A 61 -2.82 -3.60 -5.57
CA VAL A 61 -4.07 -3.35 -4.85
C VAL A 61 -4.19 -4.35 -3.70
N PHE A 62 -4.23 -3.81 -2.48
CA PHE A 62 -4.52 -4.55 -1.26
C PHE A 62 -6.00 -4.37 -0.95
N HIS A 63 -6.80 -5.39 -1.25
CA HIS A 63 -8.24 -5.38 -0.99
C HIS A 63 -8.47 -5.53 0.51
N THR A 64 -9.28 -4.65 1.08
CA THR A 64 -9.52 -4.61 2.52
C THR A 64 -10.94 -5.03 2.88
N GLN A 65 -11.08 -5.62 4.06
CA GLN A 65 -12.36 -5.75 4.75
C GLN A 65 -12.47 -4.61 5.76
N GLY A 66 -13.45 -3.73 5.57
CA GLY A 66 -13.62 -2.53 6.39
C GLY A 66 -12.68 -1.39 6.02
N GLU A 67 -12.78 -0.31 6.80
CA GLU A 67 -12.06 0.94 6.56
C GLU A 67 -10.56 0.80 6.83
N VAL A 68 -9.76 1.49 6.02
CA VAL A 68 -8.31 1.62 6.22
C VAL A 68 -8.05 2.72 7.24
N GLU A 69 -7.39 2.38 8.33
CA GLU A 69 -6.95 3.35 9.32
C GLU A 69 -5.66 4.02 8.86
N VAL A 70 -5.62 5.35 8.85
CA VAL A 70 -4.42 6.13 8.54
C VAL A 70 -3.84 6.67 9.85
N ARG A 71 -2.58 6.35 10.14
CA ARG A 71 -1.90 6.82 11.35
C ARG A 71 -0.61 7.55 11.01
N ILE A 72 -0.29 8.56 11.80
CA ILE A 72 0.97 9.31 11.72
C ILE A 72 1.76 9.10 13.00
N GLN A 73 3.08 8.97 12.92
CA GLN A 73 3.91 8.81 14.11
C GLN A 73 4.17 10.17 14.78
N GLU A 74 3.82 10.27 16.05
CA GLU A 74 4.11 11.42 16.90
C GLU A 74 4.84 10.95 18.16
N GLY A 75 6.18 10.99 18.12
CA GLY A 75 7.04 10.42 19.15
C GLY A 75 6.84 8.91 19.26
N GLU A 76 6.35 8.46 20.43
CA GLU A 76 6.02 7.06 20.69
C GLU A 76 4.55 6.71 20.35
N SER A 77 3.75 7.72 20.01
CA SER A 77 2.31 7.55 19.74
C SER A 77 2.00 7.44 18.24
N TRP A 78 0.84 6.85 17.95
CA TRP A 78 0.32 6.67 16.59
C TRP A 78 -1.13 7.14 16.51
N PRO A 79 -1.39 8.46 16.60
CA PRO A 79 -2.73 9.00 16.46
C PRO A 79 -3.38 8.61 15.13
N LEU A 80 -4.70 8.39 15.18
CA LEU A 80 -5.53 8.18 14.00
C LEU A 80 -5.78 9.51 13.30
N VAL A 81 -5.52 9.56 12.00
CA VAL A 81 -5.84 10.69 11.13
C VAL A 81 -7.23 10.48 10.57
N GLU A 82 -8.07 11.52 10.62
CA GLU A 82 -9.39 11.48 10.01
C GLU A 82 -9.27 11.17 8.50
N HIS A 83 -10.11 10.28 7.97
CA HIS A 83 -10.01 9.81 6.59
C HIS A 83 -9.97 10.96 5.57
N LYS A 84 -10.88 11.93 5.70
CA LYS A 84 -10.94 13.09 4.81
C LYS A 84 -9.66 13.93 4.87
N LEU A 85 -9.11 14.13 6.07
CA LEU A 85 -7.86 14.85 6.23
C LEU A 85 -6.68 14.09 5.61
N ALA A 86 -6.65 12.77 5.78
CA ALA A 86 -5.64 11.91 5.18
C ALA A 86 -5.69 11.99 3.64
N GLU A 87 -6.87 11.88 3.03
CA GLU A 87 -7.07 11.99 1.59
C GLU A 87 -6.66 13.35 1.03
N GLU A 88 -7.01 14.44 1.71
CA GLU A 88 -6.75 15.79 1.21
C GLU A 88 -5.33 16.29 1.45
N LYS A 89 -4.67 15.82 2.52
CA LYS A 89 -3.42 16.43 3.03
C LYS A 89 -2.26 15.47 3.22
N LEU A 90 -2.49 14.17 3.33
CA LEU A 90 -1.41 13.22 3.65
C LEU A 90 -1.08 12.31 2.47
N LEU A 91 -2.06 11.57 1.96
CA LEU A 91 -1.88 10.62 0.85
C LEU A 91 -1.34 11.27 -0.43
N PRO A 92 -1.73 12.49 -0.84
CA PRO A 92 -1.15 13.16 -2.00
C PRO A 92 0.34 13.46 -1.86
N HIS A 93 0.87 13.41 -0.63
CA HIS A 93 2.27 13.65 -0.33
C HIS A 93 2.99 12.38 0.14
N PHE A 94 2.34 11.21 0.11
CA PHE A 94 2.95 9.93 0.44
C PHE A 94 3.87 9.51 -0.72
N HIS A 95 5.18 9.53 -0.49
CA HIS A 95 6.18 9.46 -1.56
C HIS A 95 7.17 8.31 -1.41
N THR A 96 7.14 7.57 -0.30
CA THR A 96 8.00 6.40 -0.09
C THR A 96 7.23 5.33 0.66
N LEU A 97 7.25 4.09 0.17
CA LEU A 97 6.74 2.92 0.87
C LEU A 97 7.94 2.14 1.42
N GLU A 98 8.09 2.09 2.73
CA GLU A 98 9.27 1.52 3.39
C GLU A 98 9.07 0.07 3.79
N LEU A 99 7.86 -0.29 4.21
CA LEU A 99 7.59 -1.60 4.79
C LEU A 99 6.14 -2.00 4.55
N ILE A 100 5.94 -3.26 4.22
CA ILE A 100 4.65 -3.94 4.29
C ILE A 100 4.79 -5.11 5.26
N GLU A 101 4.03 -5.07 6.34
CA GLU A 101 4.04 -6.10 7.38
C GLU A 101 2.69 -6.83 7.41
N ARG A 102 2.74 -8.14 7.21
CA ARG A 102 1.59 -9.03 7.33
C ARG A 102 1.25 -9.24 8.80
N GLY A 103 -0.01 -9.03 9.17
CA GLY A 103 -0.50 -9.18 10.53
C GLY A 103 -2.01 -8.98 10.63
N GLU A 104 -2.51 -8.87 11.85
CA GLU A 104 -3.91 -8.58 12.15
C GLU A 104 -3.96 -7.30 13.03
N PRO A 105 -4.08 -6.10 12.44
CA PRO A 105 -4.18 -5.78 11.00
C PRO A 105 -2.82 -5.80 10.27
N TRP A 106 -2.86 -5.80 8.93
CA TRP A 106 -1.68 -5.54 8.11
C TRP A 106 -1.25 -4.07 8.24
N ARG A 107 0.02 -3.79 7.95
CA ARG A 107 0.59 -2.45 8.05
C ARG A 107 1.40 -2.12 6.80
N LEU A 108 1.05 -1.02 6.14
CA LEU A 108 1.86 -0.42 5.09
C LEU A 108 2.44 0.86 5.65
N ARG A 109 3.76 0.92 5.85
CA ARG A 109 4.46 2.06 6.42
C ARG A 109 5.27 2.78 5.37
N GLY A 110 5.24 4.10 5.41
CA GLY A 110 6.01 4.94 4.52
C GLY A 110 6.19 6.37 5.02
N ARG A 111 6.56 7.24 4.08
CA ARG A 111 6.85 8.66 4.33
C ARG A 111 5.92 9.55 3.56
N ALA A 112 5.45 10.61 4.23
CA ALA A 112 4.65 11.64 3.60
C ALA A 112 5.12 13.05 3.94
N GLY A 113 4.95 13.95 2.97
CA GLY A 113 5.23 15.38 3.11
C GLY A 113 6.72 15.73 3.15
N GLU A 114 7.02 17.03 3.11
CA GLU A 114 8.39 17.56 3.10
C GLU A 114 9.17 17.25 4.39
N GLN A 115 8.46 17.04 5.50
CA GLN A 115 9.07 16.69 6.79
C GLN A 115 9.30 15.18 6.96
N HIS A 116 9.02 14.37 5.94
CA HIS A 116 9.18 12.91 5.97
C HIS A 116 8.49 12.27 7.19
N ALA A 117 7.26 12.69 7.46
CA ALA A 117 6.46 12.13 8.54
C ALA A 117 6.25 10.63 8.29
N VAL A 118 6.40 9.82 9.33
CA VAL A 118 6.13 8.38 9.24
C VAL A 118 4.63 8.16 9.25
N VAL A 119 4.13 7.51 8.21
CA VAL A 119 2.71 7.20 8.05
C VAL A 119 2.54 5.70 8.00
N GLU A 120 1.48 5.20 8.64
CA GLU A 120 1.11 3.79 8.61
C GLU A 120 -0.36 3.64 8.21
N LEU A 121 -0.60 2.87 7.16
CA LEU A 121 -1.93 2.45 6.72
C LEU A 121 -2.20 1.07 7.30
N ARG A 122 -3.31 0.90 8.01
CA ARG A 122 -3.71 -0.37 8.61
C ARG A 122 -5.04 -0.85 8.07
N GLY A 123 -5.13 -2.14 7.78
CA GLY A 123 -6.36 -2.76 7.33
C GLY A 123 -6.31 -4.28 7.41
N GLU A 124 -7.49 -4.89 7.43
CA GLU A 124 -7.64 -6.34 7.24
C GLU A 124 -7.57 -6.63 5.73
N ILE A 125 -6.47 -7.22 5.26
CA ILE A 125 -6.28 -7.50 3.82
C ILE A 125 -6.85 -8.88 3.48
N THR A 126 -7.78 -8.93 2.54
CA THR A 126 -8.47 -10.15 2.10
C THR A 126 -7.93 -10.69 0.77
N ALA A 127 -7.35 -9.83 -0.05
CA ALA A 127 -6.70 -10.21 -1.30
C ALA A 127 -5.65 -9.18 -1.71
N ILE A 128 -4.67 -9.61 -2.50
CA ILE A 128 -3.73 -8.74 -3.17
C ILE A 128 -3.81 -9.01 -4.67
N THR A 129 -3.86 -7.96 -5.49
CA THR A 129 -3.87 -8.08 -6.95
C THR A 129 -2.90 -7.10 -7.57
N TRP A 130 -2.16 -7.54 -8.58
CA TRP A 130 -1.28 -6.70 -9.39
C TRP A 130 -1.94 -6.35 -10.72
N HIS A 131 -1.97 -5.06 -11.05
CA HIS A 131 -2.46 -4.53 -12.32
C HIS A 131 -1.30 -3.85 -13.03
N ALA A 132 -0.65 -4.56 -13.96
CA ALA A 132 0.41 -3.98 -14.77
C ALA A 132 -0.16 -2.85 -15.64
N ASP A 133 0.56 -1.74 -15.76
CA ASP A 133 0.22 -0.72 -16.74
C ASP A 133 0.45 -1.31 -18.14
N GLN A 134 -0.58 -1.26 -18.99
CA GLN A 134 -0.40 -1.64 -20.39
C GLN A 134 0.41 -0.52 -21.06
N ALA A 135 1.65 -0.85 -21.44
CA ALA A 135 2.48 0.00 -22.28
C ALA A 135 1.84 0.27 -23.65
#